data_AF-A0A9W3EMH4-F1
#
_entry.id   AF-A0A9W3EMH4-F1
#
_cell.length_a   1.000
_cell.length_b   1.000
_cell.length_c   1.000
_cell.angle_alpha   90.00
_cell.angle_beta   90.00
_cell.angle_gamma   90.00
#
_symmetry.space_group_name_H-M   'P 1'
#
loop_
_entity.id
_entity.type
_entity.pdbx_description
1 polymer ?
#
loop_
_entity_poly.entity_id
_entity_poly.type
_entity_poly.pdbx_seq_one_letter_code
_entity_poly.pdbx_strand_id
1 'polypeptide(L)'
;MRVQVKSQKSWIEGVFHKRECNKIIPSSKDPHSCTAGCQVCQNLIRCYCGRLIRDHHGIDYARAISAADGGENEQWSIEEHTVKSPTDTFGTINFQDGEHTHHSKYIRTSYDTNLDHLLHLMLQEWKMELPKLVISVHGGIQNFKMPSKLKEIFSQGLVKAAETTGAWIITEGINTGVSKHVGDALEAHSSQSSRKIWTVGIPPWGVIENRKDLIGRDVVCLYQTLGNPLSKLPTLNCMHSHFILSDDGTVGKYGNEMKLRRNLEKYLSLQKIHSCSRQGVPVVGLVVEGGPNVILSVWETVKDKDPVVVCEGTGRAADLLAFTHKHLADEG
;
A
#
# COMPACT_ATOMS: atom_id res chain seq x y z
N MET A 1 6.50 39.57 -20.71
CA MET A 1 7.34 38.37 -20.45
C MET A 1 6.82 37.72 -19.18
N ARG A 2 5.96 36.70 -19.29
CA ARG A 2 5.44 35.99 -18.10
C ARG A 2 6.55 35.09 -17.58
N VAL A 3 7.08 35.40 -16.40
CA VAL A 3 8.02 34.54 -15.69
C VAL A 3 7.27 33.24 -15.37
N GLN A 4 7.64 32.18 -16.08
CA GLN A 4 7.14 30.84 -15.81
C GLN A 4 7.78 30.39 -14.49
N VAL A 5 7.05 30.55 -13.40
CA VAL A 5 7.41 30.00 -12.09
C VAL A 5 7.49 28.49 -12.28
N LYS A 6 8.71 27.93 -12.38
CA LYS A 6 8.89 26.49 -12.30
C LYS A 6 8.31 26.03 -10.97
N SER A 7 7.33 25.13 -11.01
CA SER A 7 6.76 24.53 -9.80
C SER A 7 7.89 23.94 -8.95
N GLN A 8 7.88 24.26 -7.64
CA GLN A 8 8.83 23.73 -6.65
C GLN A 8 8.93 22.19 -6.68
N LYS A 9 7.92 21.49 -7.22
CA LYS A 9 7.84 20.02 -7.22
C LYS A 9 8.18 19.35 -8.56
N SER A 10 8.75 20.09 -9.51
CA SER A 10 9.22 19.52 -10.78
C SER A 10 10.22 18.37 -10.61
N TRP A 11 10.92 18.31 -9.46
CA TRP A 11 11.83 17.22 -9.15
C TRP A 11 11.11 15.86 -8.97
N ILE A 12 9.86 15.85 -8.48
CA ILE A 12 9.08 14.63 -8.24
C ILE A 12 8.89 13.88 -9.57
N GLU A 13 8.53 14.60 -10.62
CA GLU A 13 8.36 14.05 -11.98
C GLU A 13 9.68 13.52 -12.55
N GLY A 14 10.80 14.10 -12.15
CA GLY A 14 12.13 13.71 -12.63
C GLY A 14 12.69 12.44 -11.98
N VAL A 15 12.21 12.06 -10.80
CA VAL A 15 12.80 10.95 -10.03
C VAL A 15 11.84 9.81 -9.71
N PHE A 16 10.53 10.08 -9.63
CA PHE A 16 9.52 9.07 -9.37
C PHE A 16 8.85 8.62 -10.66
N HIS A 17 8.69 7.31 -10.78
CA HIS A 17 8.15 6.68 -11.97
C HIS A 17 6.89 5.88 -11.60
N LYS A 18 5.92 5.85 -12.51
CA LYS A 18 4.82 4.86 -12.52
C LYS A 18 5.18 3.69 -13.42
N ARG A 19 4.44 2.57 -13.32
CA ARG A 19 4.59 1.40 -14.18
C ARG A 19 3.30 1.10 -14.93
N GLU A 20 3.44 0.72 -16.19
CA GLU A 20 2.31 0.29 -17.03
C GLU A 20 2.68 -0.96 -17.83
N CYS A 21 1.74 -1.88 -17.99
CA CYS A 21 1.97 -3.11 -18.75
C CYS A 21 2.13 -2.80 -20.24
N ASN A 22 3.28 -3.16 -20.82
CA ASN A 22 3.63 -2.84 -22.22
C ASN A 22 3.44 -4.02 -23.18
N LYS A 23 3.25 -5.24 -22.66
CA LYS A 23 3.05 -6.47 -23.44
C LYS A 23 1.87 -7.25 -22.89
N ILE A 24 1.07 -7.81 -23.79
CA ILE A 24 -0.14 -8.57 -23.45
C ILE A 24 0.22 -10.04 -23.45
N ILE A 25 0.15 -10.67 -22.27
CA ILE A 25 0.23 -12.13 -22.13
C ILE A 25 -1.11 -12.61 -21.59
N PRO A 26 -1.91 -13.37 -22.36
CA PRO A 26 -3.18 -13.89 -21.91
C PRO A 26 -3.05 -14.72 -20.62
N SER A 27 -3.91 -14.45 -19.64
CA SER A 27 -3.99 -15.26 -18.42
C SER A 27 -4.66 -16.60 -18.74
N SER A 28 -4.00 -17.71 -18.40
CA SER A 28 -4.55 -19.06 -18.52
C SER A 28 -5.62 -19.39 -17.46
N LYS A 29 -5.85 -18.50 -16.49
CA LYS A 29 -6.75 -18.76 -15.34
C LYS A 29 -8.24 -18.56 -15.64
N ASP A 30 -8.58 -17.88 -16.73
CA ASP A 30 -9.96 -17.66 -17.18
C ASP A 30 -10.15 -18.15 -18.63
N PRO A 31 -10.03 -19.47 -18.91
CA PRO A 31 -10.29 -19.99 -20.24
C PRO A 31 -11.78 -19.86 -20.53
N HIS A 32 -12.12 -18.95 -21.45
CA HIS A 32 -13.48 -18.85 -21.96
C HIS A 32 -13.75 -20.07 -22.86
N SER A 33 -14.83 -20.80 -22.59
CA SER A 33 -15.20 -22.06 -23.27
C SER A 33 -15.88 -21.84 -24.63
N CYS A 34 -15.61 -20.74 -25.31
CA CYS A 34 -16.23 -20.41 -26.61
C CYS A 34 -15.38 -20.94 -27.78
N THR A 35 -16.00 -21.05 -28.96
CA THR A 35 -15.30 -21.30 -30.22
C THR A 35 -14.26 -20.21 -30.51
N ALA A 36 -13.12 -20.63 -31.08
CA ALA A 36 -12.09 -19.73 -31.54
C ALA A 36 -12.68 -18.68 -32.50
N GLY A 37 -12.43 -17.39 -32.24
CA GLY A 37 -12.93 -16.28 -33.07
C GLY A 37 -14.18 -15.56 -32.54
N CYS A 38 -14.71 -15.91 -31.37
CA CYS A 38 -15.83 -15.16 -30.78
C CYS A 38 -15.39 -13.76 -30.31
N GLN A 39 -15.77 -12.72 -31.07
CA GLN A 39 -15.47 -11.31 -30.77
C GLN A 39 -15.96 -10.86 -29.39
N VAL A 40 -17.07 -11.40 -28.89
CA VAL A 40 -17.61 -11.04 -27.56
C VAL A 40 -16.72 -11.59 -26.45
N CYS A 41 -16.34 -12.87 -26.53
CA CYS A 41 -15.53 -13.51 -25.50
C CYS A 41 -14.04 -13.13 -25.58
N GLN A 42 -13.56 -12.80 -26.78
CA GLN A 42 -12.23 -12.21 -27.02
C GLN A 42 -12.02 -10.91 -26.23
N ASN A 43 -13.08 -10.13 -26.02
CA ASN A 43 -13.05 -8.90 -25.21
C ASN A 43 -13.04 -9.15 -23.69
N LEU A 44 -13.28 -10.39 -23.25
CA LEU A 44 -13.26 -10.79 -21.83
C LEU A 44 -11.93 -11.41 -21.41
N ILE A 45 -11.02 -11.66 -22.37
CA ILE A 45 -9.70 -12.19 -22.07
C ILE A 45 -8.94 -11.17 -21.22
N ARG A 46 -8.35 -11.64 -20.13
CA ARG A 46 -7.49 -10.85 -19.25
C ARG A 46 -6.03 -11.08 -19.59
N CYS A 47 -5.26 -10.00 -19.65
CA CYS A 47 -3.81 -10.09 -19.57
C CYS A 47 -3.42 -10.57 -18.16
N TYR A 48 -2.25 -11.21 -18.03
CA TYR A 48 -1.70 -11.60 -16.75
C TYR A 48 -1.57 -10.41 -15.80
N CYS A 49 -1.38 -9.18 -16.29
CA CYS A 49 -1.37 -7.98 -15.44
C CYS A 49 -2.73 -7.69 -14.76
N GLY A 50 -3.82 -8.38 -15.14
CA GLY A 50 -5.16 -8.27 -14.54
C GLY A 50 -6.14 -7.40 -15.33
N ARG A 51 -5.63 -6.60 -16.28
CA ARG A 51 -6.46 -5.79 -17.20
C ARG A 51 -7.12 -6.66 -18.25
N LEU A 52 -8.30 -6.24 -18.73
CA LEU A 52 -8.83 -6.78 -19.98
C LEU A 52 -7.91 -6.36 -21.13
N ILE A 53 -7.77 -7.20 -22.14
CA ILE A 53 -6.86 -6.91 -23.28
C ILE A 53 -7.21 -5.54 -23.91
N ARG A 54 -8.51 -5.21 -24.05
CA ARG A 54 -8.97 -3.92 -24.59
C ARG A 54 -8.63 -2.70 -23.73
N ASP A 55 -8.31 -2.90 -22.45
CA ASP A 55 -7.99 -1.82 -21.51
C ASP A 55 -6.47 -1.47 -21.54
N HIS A 56 -5.70 -2.11 -22.42
CA HIS A 56 -4.32 -1.72 -22.70
C HIS A 56 -4.28 -0.56 -23.69
N HIS A 57 -3.76 0.58 -23.26
CA HIS A 57 -3.60 1.75 -24.11
C HIS A 57 -2.35 1.60 -24.98
N GLY A 58 -2.47 1.91 -26.28
CA GLY A 58 -1.32 1.96 -27.20
C GLY A 58 -0.77 0.60 -27.64
N ILE A 59 -1.41 -0.51 -27.28
CA ILE A 59 -1.05 -1.86 -27.77
C ILE A 59 -2.07 -2.29 -28.81
N ASP A 60 -1.58 -2.64 -30.01
CA ASP A 60 -2.41 -3.16 -31.09
C ASP A 60 -2.81 -4.62 -30.80
N TYR A 61 -4.10 -4.79 -30.50
CA TYR A 61 -4.74 -6.07 -30.19
C TYR A 61 -4.47 -7.15 -31.26
N ALA A 62 -4.57 -6.78 -32.53
CA ALA A 62 -4.44 -7.73 -33.63
C ALA A 62 -3.03 -8.32 -33.69
N ARG A 63 -2.02 -7.48 -33.45
CA ARG A 63 -0.61 -7.89 -33.41
C ARG A 63 -0.29 -8.73 -32.17
N ALA A 64 -0.91 -8.43 -31.02
CA ALA A 64 -0.68 -9.17 -29.78
C ALA A 64 -1.19 -10.62 -29.84
N ILE A 65 -2.36 -10.85 -30.46
CA ILE A 65 -2.89 -12.23 -30.64
C ILE A 65 -2.10 -13.02 -31.67
N SER A 66 -1.72 -12.40 -32.80
CA SER A 66 -0.87 -13.06 -33.79
C SER A 66 0.51 -13.45 -33.25
N ALA A 67 1.05 -12.69 -32.29
CA ALA A 67 2.30 -13.03 -31.60
C ALA A 67 2.12 -14.16 -30.56
N ALA A 68 0.95 -14.28 -29.93
CA ALA A 68 0.66 -15.33 -28.95
C ALA A 68 0.43 -16.72 -29.60
N ASP A 69 -0.02 -16.78 -30.86
CA ASP A 69 -0.07 -18.01 -31.65
C ASP A 69 1.34 -18.50 -32.08
N GLY A 70 2.35 -17.64 -31.99
CA GLY A 70 3.74 -17.89 -32.36
C GLY A 70 4.61 -18.51 -31.25
N GLY A 71 4.13 -19.56 -30.58
CA GLY A 71 5.00 -20.63 -30.08
C GLY A 71 6.05 -20.37 -28.97
N GLU A 72 5.98 -19.30 -28.18
CA GLU A 72 6.81 -19.19 -26.97
C GLU A 72 5.95 -19.14 -25.71
N ASN A 73 6.18 -20.08 -24.79
CA ASN A 73 5.51 -20.17 -23.49
C ASN A 73 6.10 -19.14 -22.52
N GLU A 74 6.07 -17.87 -22.92
CA GLU A 74 6.67 -16.74 -22.20
C GLU A 74 5.93 -16.50 -20.88
N GLN A 75 6.68 -16.50 -19.78
CA GLN A 75 6.12 -16.26 -18.46
C GLN A 75 6.10 -14.76 -18.17
N TRP A 76 4.91 -14.22 -17.86
CA TRP A 76 4.78 -12.81 -17.50
C TRP A 76 5.56 -12.46 -16.23
N SER A 77 6.39 -11.43 -16.33
CA SER A 77 7.23 -10.85 -15.28
C SER A 77 7.04 -9.33 -15.26
N ILE A 78 7.20 -8.71 -14.09
CA ILE A 78 7.03 -7.25 -13.96
C ILE A 78 8.17 -6.53 -14.66
N GLU A 79 9.37 -7.09 -14.57
CA GLU A 79 10.61 -6.52 -15.07
C GLU A 79 10.62 -6.42 -16.60
N GLU A 80 10.10 -7.42 -17.31
CA GLU A 80 10.14 -7.47 -18.78
C GLU A 80 8.85 -6.94 -19.43
N HIS A 81 7.70 -7.10 -18.77
CA HIS A 81 6.38 -6.85 -19.36
C HIS A 81 5.71 -5.56 -18.86
N THR A 82 6.46 -4.73 -18.13
CA THR A 82 6.03 -3.39 -17.74
C THR A 82 7.09 -2.35 -18.10
N VAL A 83 6.65 -1.13 -18.37
CA VAL A 83 7.51 0.01 -18.67
C VAL A 83 7.36 1.08 -17.60
N LYS A 84 8.49 1.68 -17.21
CA LYS A 84 8.52 2.85 -16.33
C LYS A 84 8.33 4.13 -17.13
N SER A 85 7.55 5.05 -16.59
CA SER A 85 7.41 6.43 -17.09
C SER A 85 7.29 7.41 -15.93
N PRO A 86 7.58 8.71 -16.10
CA PRO A 86 7.41 9.70 -15.04
C PRO A 86 6.03 9.63 -14.39
N THR A 87 5.97 9.75 -13.06
CA THR A 87 4.69 9.72 -12.35
C THR A 87 3.83 10.94 -12.72
N ASP A 88 2.54 10.71 -12.84
CA ASP A 88 1.52 11.71 -13.17
C ASP A 88 0.48 11.87 -12.03
N THR A 89 0.76 11.28 -10.87
CA THR A 89 -0.22 11.06 -9.80
C THR A 89 0.45 11.38 -8.47
N PHE A 90 0.36 12.64 -8.03
CA PHE A 90 0.85 13.11 -6.74
C PHE A 90 0.20 14.43 -6.33
N GLY A 91 0.05 14.66 -5.03
CA GLY A 91 -0.54 15.90 -4.52
C GLY A 91 -1.15 15.76 -3.13
N THR A 92 -2.36 16.29 -2.96
CA THR A 92 -3.14 16.18 -1.72
C THR A 92 -4.52 15.58 -2.02
N ILE A 93 -4.91 14.55 -1.25
CA ILE A 93 -6.26 14.00 -1.27
C ILE A 93 -7.12 14.86 -0.36
N ASN A 94 -8.32 15.22 -0.82
CA ASN A 94 -9.39 15.75 0.01
C ASN A 94 -10.53 14.71 0.05
N PHE A 95 -10.64 14.03 1.17
CA PHE A 95 -11.63 12.97 1.35
C PHE A 95 -13.04 13.56 1.47
N GLN A 96 -13.97 12.99 0.71
CA GLN A 96 -15.40 13.35 0.73
C GLN A 96 -16.17 12.39 1.66
N ASP A 97 -15.79 12.35 2.94
CA ASP A 97 -16.36 11.42 3.93
C ASP A 97 -17.13 12.19 5.02
N GLY A 98 -18.41 12.45 4.79
CA GLY A 98 -19.30 13.09 5.76
C GLY A 98 -18.98 14.58 6.05
N GLU A 99 -19.15 14.98 7.31
CA GLU A 99 -19.04 16.38 7.76
C GLU A 99 -17.59 16.89 7.92
N HIS A 100 -16.62 15.98 8.04
CA HIS A 100 -15.22 16.33 8.29
C HIS A 100 -14.37 16.19 7.03
N THR A 101 -13.58 17.22 6.73
CA THR A 101 -12.62 17.20 5.61
C THR A 101 -11.27 16.70 6.10
N HIS A 102 -10.92 15.47 5.69
CA HIS A 102 -9.61 14.89 5.94
C HIS A 102 -8.69 15.12 4.74
N HIS A 103 -7.44 15.51 5.02
CA HIS A 103 -6.45 15.79 4.00
C HIS A 103 -5.22 14.89 4.15
N SER A 104 -4.78 14.32 3.03
CA SER A 104 -3.61 13.43 3.03
C SER A 104 -2.69 13.73 1.87
N LYS A 105 -1.37 13.70 2.11
CA LYS A 105 -0.41 13.80 0.99
C LYS A 105 -0.28 12.45 0.32
N TYR A 106 -0.09 12.42 -0.99
CA TYR A 106 0.04 11.16 -1.71
C TYR A 106 0.98 11.25 -2.90
N ILE A 107 1.53 10.10 -3.27
CA ILE A 107 2.29 9.88 -4.49
C ILE A 107 2.06 8.47 -5.01
N ARG A 108 1.93 8.30 -6.33
CA ARG A 108 2.08 7.01 -7.02
C ARG A 108 3.52 6.83 -7.43
N THR A 109 4.10 5.69 -7.08
CA THR A 109 5.48 5.37 -7.43
C THR A 109 5.68 3.88 -7.65
N SER A 110 6.67 3.54 -8.46
CA SER A 110 7.08 2.17 -8.73
C SER A 110 7.45 1.44 -7.43
N TYR A 111 7.07 0.18 -7.31
CA TYR A 111 7.39 -0.66 -6.14
C TYR A 111 8.90 -0.80 -5.84
N ASP A 112 9.75 -0.54 -6.84
CA ASP A 112 11.21 -0.57 -6.79
C ASP A 112 11.85 0.84 -6.87
N THR A 113 11.13 1.87 -6.43
CA THR A 113 11.64 3.25 -6.37
C THR A 113 12.86 3.38 -5.44
N ASN A 114 13.70 4.38 -5.67
CA ASN A 114 14.83 4.68 -4.79
C ASN A 114 14.33 5.26 -3.45
N LEU A 115 14.77 4.64 -2.35
CA LEU A 115 14.38 4.98 -0.98
C LEU A 115 14.97 6.33 -0.53
N ASP A 116 16.12 6.76 -1.06
CA ASP A 116 16.67 8.09 -0.77
C ASP A 116 15.69 9.19 -1.21
N HIS A 117 15.12 9.05 -2.41
CA HIS A 117 14.12 9.98 -2.93
C HIS A 117 12.83 9.92 -2.12
N LEU A 118 12.39 8.72 -1.71
CA LEU A 118 11.19 8.53 -0.91
C LEU A 118 11.32 9.16 0.48
N LEU A 119 12.46 8.95 1.16
CA LEU A 119 12.72 9.59 2.46
C LEU A 119 12.84 11.11 2.30
N HIS A 120 13.51 11.58 1.24
CA HIS A 120 13.58 13.02 0.93
C HIS A 120 12.18 13.62 0.74
N LEU A 121 11.28 12.95 0.00
CA LEU A 121 9.89 13.37 -0.16
C LEU A 121 9.20 13.51 1.21
N MET A 122 9.30 12.48 2.05
CA MET A 122 8.64 12.43 3.36
C MET A 122 9.14 13.54 4.31
N LEU A 123 10.46 13.72 4.42
CA LEU A 123 11.04 14.66 5.37
C LEU A 123 11.06 16.10 4.83
N GLN A 124 11.39 16.29 3.55
CA GLN A 124 11.63 17.63 2.99
C GLN A 124 10.40 18.22 2.32
N GLU A 125 9.60 17.45 1.59
CA GLU A 125 8.38 17.99 0.94
C GLU A 125 7.14 17.87 1.81
N TRP A 126 6.93 16.71 2.41
CA TRP A 126 5.78 16.48 3.29
C TRP A 126 6.01 17.04 4.69
N LYS A 127 7.24 17.49 5.00
CA LYS A 127 7.62 18.09 6.30
C LYS A 127 7.30 17.17 7.47
N MET A 128 7.46 15.85 7.28
CA MET A 128 7.34 14.88 8.35
C MET A 128 8.59 14.94 9.23
N GLU A 129 8.40 14.88 10.53
CA GLU A 129 9.51 14.70 11.46
C GLU A 129 10.01 13.25 11.38
N LEU A 130 11.34 13.06 11.39
CA LEU A 130 11.94 11.72 11.41
C LEU A 130 11.41 10.93 12.63
N PRO A 131 10.92 9.69 12.44
CA PRO A 131 10.33 8.94 13.54
C PRO A 131 11.39 8.54 14.57
N LYS A 132 10.99 8.47 15.83
CA LYS A 132 11.80 7.83 16.88
C LYS A 132 11.50 6.33 17.01
N LEU A 133 10.43 5.87 16.37
CA LEU A 133 9.96 4.49 16.34
C LEU A 133 9.09 4.30 15.08
N VAL A 134 9.18 3.14 14.44
CA VAL A 134 8.22 2.73 13.41
C VAL A 134 7.38 1.58 13.94
N ILE A 135 6.06 1.74 13.93
CA ILE A 135 5.09 0.70 14.23
C ILE A 135 4.53 0.20 12.90
N SER A 136 4.99 -0.97 12.46
CA SER A 136 4.53 -1.60 11.23
C SER A 136 3.37 -2.55 11.52
N VAL A 137 2.15 -2.16 11.16
CA VAL A 137 0.93 -2.93 11.45
C VAL A 137 0.64 -3.91 10.31
N HIS A 138 0.62 -5.20 10.63
CA HIS A 138 0.30 -6.30 9.73
C HIS A 138 -0.99 -6.99 10.18
N GLY A 139 -1.80 -7.45 9.23
CA GLY A 139 -3.06 -8.11 9.56
C GLY A 139 -3.88 -8.48 8.33
N GLY A 140 -5.14 -8.82 8.55
CA GLY A 140 -6.05 -9.18 7.46
C GLY A 140 -6.46 -7.97 6.63
N ILE A 141 -6.45 -8.11 5.29
CA ILE A 141 -6.98 -7.11 4.35
C ILE A 141 -8.52 -7.08 4.31
N GLN A 142 -9.15 -8.21 4.65
CA GLN A 142 -10.60 -8.36 4.69
C GLN A 142 -11.16 -7.92 6.04
N ASN A 143 -12.38 -7.37 6.04
CA ASN A 143 -13.06 -6.98 7.27
C ASN A 143 -13.26 -8.18 8.20
N PHE A 144 -12.93 -7.98 9.47
CA PHE A 144 -13.18 -8.92 10.55
C PHE A 144 -13.68 -8.16 11.78
N LYS A 145 -14.43 -8.86 12.63
CA LYS A 145 -14.96 -8.28 13.87
C LYS A 145 -13.99 -8.57 15.01
N MET A 146 -13.34 -7.53 15.52
CA MET A 146 -12.56 -7.61 16.74
C MET A 146 -13.49 -7.59 17.97
N PRO A 147 -13.25 -8.43 19.00
CA PRO A 147 -13.99 -8.34 20.26
C PRO A 147 -13.87 -6.94 20.88
N SER A 148 -14.97 -6.39 21.41
CA SER A 148 -15.03 -4.97 21.83
C SER A 148 -13.94 -4.59 22.84
N LYS A 149 -13.66 -5.46 23.82
CA LYS A 149 -12.59 -5.26 24.81
C LYS A 149 -11.20 -5.21 24.16
N LEU A 150 -10.93 -6.08 23.18
CA LEU A 150 -9.67 -6.05 22.45
C LEU A 150 -9.57 -4.83 21.54
N LYS A 151 -10.68 -4.42 20.90
CA LYS A 151 -10.73 -3.19 20.10
C LYS A 151 -10.35 -1.97 20.94
N GLU A 152 -10.90 -1.84 22.13
CA GLU A 152 -10.59 -0.73 23.03
C GLU A 152 -9.11 -0.71 23.44
N ILE A 153 -8.58 -1.86 23.90
CA ILE A 153 -7.17 -2.00 24.31
C ILE A 153 -6.23 -1.72 23.13
N PHE A 154 -6.53 -2.27 21.95
CA PHE A 154 -5.77 -2.04 20.72
C PHE A 154 -5.74 -0.56 20.36
N SER A 155 -6.91 0.08 20.28
CA SER A 155 -7.02 1.49 19.88
C SER A 155 -6.28 2.40 20.84
N GLN A 156 -6.51 2.25 22.16
CA GLN A 156 -5.85 3.08 23.17
C GLN A 156 -4.33 2.83 23.20
N GLY A 157 -3.91 1.56 23.15
CA GLY A 157 -2.50 1.17 23.19
C GLY A 157 -1.72 1.70 21.98
N LEU A 158 -2.25 1.52 20.76
CA LEU A 158 -1.60 1.95 19.52
C LEU A 158 -1.44 3.48 19.49
N VAL A 159 -2.53 4.21 19.74
CA VAL A 159 -2.53 5.67 19.76
C VAL A 159 -1.57 6.20 20.82
N LYS A 160 -1.64 5.66 22.04
CA LYS A 160 -0.81 6.11 23.15
C LYS A 160 0.68 5.86 22.87
N ALA A 161 1.03 4.69 22.32
CA ALA A 161 2.39 4.36 21.95
C ALA A 161 2.92 5.33 20.88
N ALA A 162 2.14 5.58 19.83
CA ALA A 162 2.54 6.46 18.74
C ALA A 162 2.70 7.92 19.19
N GLU A 163 1.73 8.45 19.94
CA GLU A 163 1.76 9.83 20.42
C GLU A 163 2.90 10.07 21.43
N THR A 164 3.14 9.13 22.34
CA THR A 164 4.15 9.29 23.40
C THR A 164 5.58 9.23 22.86
N THR A 165 5.80 8.39 21.84
CA THR A 165 7.14 8.17 21.28
C THR A 165 7.43 9.06 20.06
N GLY A 166 6.40 9.62 19.42
CA GLY A 166 6.56 10.23 18.09
C GLY A 166 6.81 9.17 17.02
N ALA A 167 6.07 8.05 17.08
CA ALA A 167 6.21 6.97 16.12
C ALA A 167 5.50 7.29 14.81
N TRP A 168 6.02 6.72 13.72
CA TRP A 168 5.24 6.55 12.49
C TRP A 168 4.49 5.23 12.55
N ILE A 169 3.21 5.25 12.15
CA ILE A 169 2.41 4.04 11.95
C ILE A 169 2.37 3.74 10.46
N ILE A 170 2.87 2.57 10.06
CA ILE A 170 2.83 2.11 8.67
C ILE A 170 1.79 0.99 8.54
N THR A 171 0.88 1.13 7.59
CA THR A 171 -0.14 0.10 7.27
C THR A 171 -0.34 0.01 5.75
N GLU A 172 -1.26 -0.84 5.30
CA GLU A 172 -1.70 -0.87 3.90
C GLU A 172 -2.49 0.37 3.47
N GLY A 173 -3.07 1.13 4.41
CA GLY A 173 -3.83 2.36 4.11
C GLY A 173 -5.22 2.16 3.49
N ILE A 174 -5.69 0.93 3.37
CA ILE A 174 -7.02 0.62 2.83
C ILE A 174 -8.10 0.73 3.92
N ASN A 175 -9.34 1.04 3.53
CA ASN A 175 -10.48 1.20 4.43
C ASN A 175 -11.17 -0.14 4.77
N THR A 176 -10.39 -1.21 4.84
CA THR A 176 -10.84 -2.56 5.19
C THR A 176 -9.86 -3.24 6.13
N GLY A 177 -10.35 -4.26 6.84
CA GLY A 177 -9.50 -5.15 7.63
C GLY A 177 -8.76 -4.43 8.76
N VAL A 178 -7.48 -4.78 8.97
CA VAL A 178 -6.67 -4.21 10.06
C VAL A 178 -6.47 -2.70 9.91
N SER A 179 -6.25 -2.24 8.68
CA SER A 179 -6.00 -0.82 8.40
C SER A 179 -7.23 0.04 8.72
N LYS A 180 -8.44 -0.52 8.59
CA LYS A 180 -9.67 0.12 9.08
C LYS A 180 -9.69 0.26 10.60
N HIS A 181 -9.35 -0.79 11.35
CA HIS A 181 -9.29 -0.72 12.82
C HIS A 181 -8.25 0.30 13.31
N VAL A 182 -7.14 0.47 12.59
CA VAL A 182 -6.17 1.54 12.83
C VAL A 182 -6.80 2.92 12.58
N GLY A 183 -7.54 3.08 11.47
CA GLY A 183 -8.28 4.30 11.17
C GLY A 183 -9.28 4.67 12.27
N ASP A 184 -10.12 3.72 12.69
CA ASP A 184 -11.09 3.90 13.79
C ASP A 184 -10.41 4.37 15.10
N ALA A 185 -9.21 3.82 15.39
CA ALA A 185 -8.43 4.23 16.57
C ALA A 185 -7.94 5.69 16.48
N LEU A 186 -7.50 6.11 15.29
CA LEU A 186 -7.03 7.46 15.02
C LEU A 186 -8.18 8.47 15.03
N GLU A 187 -9.36 8.09 14.53
CA GLU A 187 -10.56 8.92 14.54
C GLU A 187 -11.01 9.23 15.97
N ALA A 188 -11.10 8.20 16.81
CA ALA A 188 -11.42 8.36 18.22
C ALA A 188 -10.42 9.30 18.93
N HIS A 189 -9.13 9.21 18.58
CA HIS A 189 -8.09 10.08 19.12
C HIS A 189 -8.16 11.53 18.62
N SER A 190 -8.45 11.75 17.34
CA SER A 190 -8.50 13.10 16.74
C SER A 190 -9.54 14.00 17.40
N SER A 191 -10.56 13.42 18.03
CA SER A 191 -11.56 14.16 18.82
C SER A 191 -11.02 14.63 20.19
N GLN A 192 -9.96 14.01 20.70
CA GLN A 192 -9.45 14.18 22.07
C GLN A 192 -8.12 14.95 22.14
N SER A 193 -7.29 14.90 21.09
CA SER A 193 -5.97 15.52 21.06
C SER A 193 -5.70 16.18 19.71
N SER A 194 -4.96 17.29 19.74
CA SER A 194 -4.46 17.97 18.54
C SER A 194 -3.07 17.48 18.10
N ARG A 195 -2.45 16.54 18.84
CA ARG A 195 -1.14 16.02 18.48
C ARG A 195 -1.23 15.19 17.20
N LYS A 196 -0.41 15.56 16.22
CA LYS A 196 -0.39 14.90 14.92
C LYS A 196 0.35 13.57 15.01
N ILE A 197 -0.36 12.48 14.73
CA ILE A 197 0.24 11.15 14.53
C ILE A 197 0.50 10.96 13.04
N TRP A 198 1.71 10.57 12.67
CA TRP A 198 2.07 10.30 11.29
C TRP A 198 1.71 8.87 10.92
N THR A 199 0.72 8.73 10.04
CA THR A 199 0.21 7.45 9.52
C THR A 199 0.42 7.37 8.03
N VAL A 200 1.14 6.33 7.59
CA VAL A 200 1.55 6.11 6.20
C VAL A 200 0.88 4.84 5.67
N GLY A 201 0.02 4.99 4.67
CA GLY A 201 -0.58 3.89 3.93
C GLY A 201 0.25 3.53 2.70
N ILE A 202 0.57 2.26 2.50
CA ILE A 202 1.29 1.76 1.32
C ILE A 202 0.45 0.71 0.58
N PRO A 203 -0.66 1.10 -0.08
CA PRO A 203 -1.48 0.18 -0.85
C PRO A 203 -0.90 -0.05 -2.26
N PRO A 204 -1.22 -1.19 -2.91
CA PRO A 204 -0.96 -1.35 -4.33
C PRO A 204 -1.86 -0.41 -5.14
N TRP A 205 -1.30 0.34 -6.09
CA TRP A 205 -2.07 1.24 -6.98
C TRP A 205 -3.18 0.50 -7.72
N GLY A 206 -2.91 -0.72 -8.18
CA GLY A 206 -3.83 -1.53 -8.97
C GLY A 206 -5.09 -2.02 -8.24
N VAL A 207 -5.14 -1.93 -6.91
CA VAL A 207 -6.28 -2.42 -6.11
C VAL A 207 -7.15 -1.31 -5.53
N ILE A 208 -6.78 -0.04 -5.72
CA ILE A 208 -7.52 1.08 -5.15
C ILE A 208 -8.76 1.36 -6.02
N GLU A 209 -9.92 1.40 -5.38
CA GLU A 209 -11.17 1.86 -5.99
C GLU A 209 -11.10 3.35 -6.30
N ASN A 210 -11.70 3.78 -7.42
CA ASN A 210 -11.70 5.18 -7.88
C ASN A 210 -10.30 5.81 -8.04
N ARG A 211 -9.25 4.98 -8.24
CA ARG A 211 -7.86 5.48 -8.40
C ARG A 211 -7.68 6.51 -9.52
N LYS A 212 -8.55 6.52 -10.54
CA LYS A 212 -8.50 7.50 -11.63
C LYS A 212 -8.68 8.93 -11.14
N ASP A 213 -9.42 9.14 -10.05
CA ASP A 213 -9.67 10.45 -9.47
C ASP A 213 -8.42 11.04 -8.80
N LEU A 214 -7.43 10.20 -8.51
CA LEU A 214 -6.14 10.58 -7.93
C LEU A 214 -5.12 11.02 -9.00
N ILE A 215 -5.41 10.85 -10.30
CA ILE A 215 -4.47 11.22 -11.36
C ILE A 215 -4.40 12.74 -11.48
N GLY A 216 -3.19 13.29 -11.35
CA GLY A 216 -2.92 14.71 -11.42
C GLY A 216 -1.55 15.05 -10.84
N ARG A 217 -0.95 16.13 -11.35
CA ARG A 217 0.38 16.59 -10.95
C ARG A 217 0.27 17.77 -10.02
N ASP A 218 0.66 17.57 -8.77
CA ASP A 218 0.58 18.56 -7.69
C ASP A 218 -0.84 19.13 -7.50
N VAL A 219 -1.85 18.28 -7.57
CA VAL A 219 -3.26 18.68 -7.47
C VAL A 219 -3.83 18.39 -6.09
N VAL A 220 -4.90 19.11 -5.74
CA VAL A 220 -5.83 18.67 -4.70
C VAL A 220 -6.93 17.87 -5.38
N CYS A 221 -6.95 16.56 -5.21
CA CYS A 221 -7.98 15.70 -5.78
C CYS A 221 -9.09 15.42 -4.76
N LEU A 222 -10.34 15.43 -5.22
CA LEU A 222 -11.47 14.97 -4.41
C LEU A 222 -11.54 13.45 -4.53
N TYR A 223 -11.56 12.74 -3.39
CA TYR A 223 -11.64 11.28 -3.37
C TYR A 223 -12.82 10.83 -2.53
N GLN A 224 -13.68 10.02 -3.14
CA GLN A 224 -14.89 9.50 -2.52
C GLN A 224 -14.64 8.10 -1.96
N THR A 225 -14.92 7.91 -0.67
CA THR A 225 -14.74 6.65 0.06
C THR A 225 -15.95 5.72 -0.02
N LEU A 226 -17.08 6.21 -0.56
CA LEU A 226 -18.26 5.40 -0.86
C LEU A 226 -17.89 4.33 -1.89
N GLY A 227 -17.80 3.09 -1.42
CA GLY A 227 -17.52 1.95 -2.28
C GLY A 227 -18.62 1.75 -3.31
N ASN A 228 -18.21 1.43 -4.53
CA ASN A 228 -19.16 0.97 -5.54
C ASN A 228 -19.69 -0.41 -5.13
N PRO A 229 -21.02 -0.61 -4.97
CA PRO A 229 -21.59 -1.90 -4.56
C PRO A 229 -21.30 -3.04 -5.55
N LEU A 230 -20.88 -2.72 -6.78
CA LEU A 230 -20.48 -3.67 -7.80
C LEU A 230 -18.96 -3.93 -7.83
N SER A 231 -18.17 -3.14 -7.11
CA SER A 231 -16.72 -3.32 -7.01
C SER A 231 -16.33 -4.06 -5.74
N LYS A 232 -15.30 -4.92 -5.85
CA LYS A 232 -14.67 -5.61 -4.72
C LYS A 232 -13.37 -4.94 -4.28
N LEU A 233 -12.98 -3.84 -4.93
CA LEU A 233 -11.76 -3.13 -4.62
C LEU A 233 -11.95 -2.25 -3.36
N PRO A 234 -10.96 -2.19 -2.47
CA PRO A 234 -11.03 -1.32 -1.31
C PRO A 234 -10.81 0.16 -1.68
N THR A 235 -11.40 1.05 -0.88
CA THR A 235 -11.08 2.48 -0.88
C THR A 235 -9.92 2.79 0.06
N LEU A 236 -9.30 3.97 -0.09
CA LEU A 236 -8.32 4.47 0.87
C LEU A 236 -9.00 4.88 2.19
N ASN A 237 -8.30 4.69 3.32
CA ASN A 237 -8.81 5.10 4.63
C ASN A 237 -8.52 6.58 4.90
N CYS A 238 -9.56 7.37 5.19
CA CYS A 238 -9.47 8.82 5.34
C CYS A 238 -8.66 9.29 6.57
N MET A 239 -8.40 8.40 7.55
CA MET A 239 -7.63 8.73 8.75
C MET A 239 -6.11 8.58 8.57
N HIS A 240 -5.65 8.08 7.42
CA HIS A 240 -4.23 8.03 7.08
C HIS A 240 -3.73 9.36 6.55
N SER A 241 -2.68 9.90 7.16
CA SER A 241 -2.14 11.21 6.80
C SER A 241 -1.34 11.24 5.49
N HIS A 242 -0.73 10.12 5.10
CA HIS A 242 0.15 10.03 3.93
C HIS A 242 -0.07 8.72 3.19
N PHE A 243 0.07 8.74 1.87
CA PHE A 243 -0.06 7.58 1.00
C PHE A 243 1.10 7.44 0.02
N ILE A 244 1.66 6.24 -0.06
CA ILE A 244 2.64 5.84 -1.06
C ILE A 244 1.97 4.73 -1.88
N LEU A 245 1.40 5.08 -3.02
CA LEU A 245 0.65 4.15 -3.87
C LEU A 245 1.65 3.36 -4.71
N SER A 246 1.92 2.12 -4.28
CA SER A 246 2.93 1.24 -4.88
C SER A 246 2.44 0.67 -6.19
N ASP A 247 3.15 0.96 -7.28
CA ASP A 247 2.76 0.57 -8.63
C ASP A 247 3.71 -0.47 -9.22
N ASP A 248 3.15 -1.60 -9.63
CA ASP A 248 3.86 -2.68 -10.33
C ASP A 248 3.29 -2.91 -11.74
N GLY A 249 2.41 -2.02 -12.23
CA GLY A 249 1.74 -2.13 -13.51
C GLY A 249 0.57 -3.12 -13.55
N THR A 250 0.29 -3.84 -12.47
CA THR A 250 -0.83 -4.78 -12.37
C THR A 250 -2.12 -4.10 -11.90
N VAL A 251 -3.25 -4.81 -12.04
CA VAL A 251 -4.57 -4.40 -11.58
C VAL A 251 -5.20 -5.55 -10.79
N GLY A 252 -5.71 -5.26 -9.61
CA GLY A 252 -6.36 -6.24 -8.74
C GLY A 252 -5.43 -7.25 -8.06
N LYS A 253 -4.11 -7.00 -8.04
CA LYS A 253 -3.13 -7.89 -7.41
C LYS A 253 -2.43 -7.21 -6.23
N TYR A 254 -2.08 -8.02 -5.24
CA TYR A 254 -1.29 -7.67 -4.06
C TYR A 254 0.06 -8.41 -4.10
N GLY A 255 1.03 -7.93 -3.34
CA GLY A 255 2.30 -8.59 -3.05
C GLY A 255 3.53 -7.68 -3.18
N ASN A 256 3.61 -6.86 -4.23
CA ASN A 256 4.82 -6.05 -4.49
C ASN A 256 4.92 -4.81 -3.61
N GLU A 257 3.80 -4.28 -3.14
CA GLU A 257 3.74 -3.22 -2.13
C GLU A 257 4.46 -3.63 -0.84
N MET A 258 4.44 -4.92 -0.49
CA MET A 258 5.15 -5.44 0.69
C MET A 258 6.66 -5.35 0.53
N LYS A 259 7.20 -5.49 -0.69
CA LYS A 259 8.62 -5.28 -0.98
C LYS A 259 9.01 -3.82 -0.76
N LEU A 260 8.22 -2.87 -1.27
CA LEU A 260 8.45 -1.45 -1.06
C LEU A 260 8.39 -1.08 0.42
N ARG A 261 7.35 -1.55 1.12
CA ARG A 261 7.14 -1.32 2.55
C ARG A 261 8.32 -1.82 3.39
N ARG A 262 8.74 -3.07 3.21
CA ARG A 262 9.89 -3.64 3.94
C ARG A 262 11.19 -2.91 3.66
N ASN A 263 11.44 -2.56 2.40
CA ASN A 263 12.62 -1.81 2.02
C ASN A 263 12.64 -0.44 2.70
N LEU A 264 11.49 0.26 2.74
CA LEU A 264 11.36 1.53 3.45
C LEU A 264 11.59 1.37 4.96
N GLU A 265 10.99 0.35 5.59
CA GLU A 265 11.18 0.05 7.03
C GLU A 265 12.66 -0.20 7.38
N LYS A 266 13.36 -1.04 6.60
CA LYS A 266 14.80 -1.27 6.75
C LYS A 266 15.61 -0.01 6.53
N TYR A 267 15.24 0.80 5.54
CA TYR A 267 15.96 2.02 5.25
C TYR A 267 15.76 3.07 6.36
N LEU A 268 14.57 3.12 6.97
CA LEU A 268 14.27 3.92 8.16
C LEU A 268 15.09 3.44 9.37
N SER A 269 15.27 2.13 9.54
CA SER A 269 16.04 1.59 10.67
C SER A 269 17.53 1.93 10.64
N LEU A 270 18.05 2.28 9.45
CA LEU A 270 19.41 2.78 9.28
C LEU A 270 19.54 4.28 9.57
N GLN A 271 18.44 5.03 9.65
CA GLN A 271 18.47 6.48 9.89
C GLN A 271 18.78 6.77 11.36
N LYS A 272 19.71 7.71 11.60
CA LYS A 272 20.06 8.12 12.96
C LYS A 272 19.01 9.07 13.51
N ILE A 273 18.41 8.72 14.65
CA ILE A 273 17.41 9.56 15.34
C ILE A 273 18.01 10.92 15.72
N HIS A 274 19.26 10.92 16.17
CA HIS A 274 20.03 12.11 16.54
C HIS A 274 21.48 11.96 16.09
N SER A 275 22.16 13.08 15.79
CA SER A 275 23.57 13.08 15.34
C SER A 275 24.53 12.37 16.31
N CYS A 276 24.21 12.35 17.61
CA CYS A 276 24.98 11.68 18.66
C CYS A 276 24.49 10.27 19.00
N SER A 277 23.36 9.81 18.45
CA SER A 277 22.85 8.47 18.66
C SER A 277 23.61 7.47 17.78
N ARG A 278 24.06 6.37 18.38
CA ARG A 278 24.58 5.20 17.64
C ARG A 278 23.46 4.26 17.17
N GLN A 279 22.24 4.49 17.63
CA GLN A 279 21.09 3.64 17.35
C GLN A 279 20.22 4.29 16.27
N GLY A 280 19.89 3.50 15.26
CA GLY A 280 18.94 3.90 14.23
C GLY A 280 17.50 3.82 14.72
N VAL A 281 16.53 4.12 13.85
CA VAL A 281 15.11 4.09 14.22
C VAL A 281 14.67 2.63 14.50
N PRO A 282 14.22 2.27 15.71
CA PRO A 282 13.68 0.94 15.96
C PRO A 282 12.40 0.71 15.15
N VAL A 283 12.25 -0.50 14.60
CA VAL A 283 11.05 -0.96 13.93
C VAL A 283 10.40 -2.06 14.77
N VAL A 284 9.09 -2.01 14.94
CA VAL A 284 8.31 -3.02 15.67
C VAL A 284 7.16 -3.47 14.78
N GLY A 285 7.05 -4.78 14.57
CA GLY A 285 5.89 -5.38 13.91
C GLY A 285 4.72 -5.52 14.89
N LEU A 286 3.52 -5.09 14.50
CA LEU A 286 2.29 -5.31 15.26
C LEU A 286 1.34 -6.17 14.43
N VAL A 287 1.00 -7.36 14.93
CA VAL A 287 0.17 -8.33 14.21
C VAL A 287 -1.22 -8.37 14.81
N VAL A 288 -2.21 -8.09 13.97
CA VAL A 288 -3.62 -8.17 14.33
C VAL A 288 -4.31 -9.07 13.32
N GLU A 289 -4.78 -10.20 13.78
CA GLU A 289 -5.43 -11.22 12.96
C GLU A 289 -4.50 -11.70 11.82
N GLY A 290 -4.92 -11.72 10.57
CA GLY A 290 -4.08 -12.03 9.40
C GLY A 290 -4.33 -13.37 8.73
N GLY A 291 -3.98 -13.43 7.44
CA GLY A 291 -3.91 -14.67 6.66
C GLY A 291 -2.48 -15.22 6.56
N PRO A 292 -2.22 -16.22 5.70
CA PRO A 292 -0.89 -16.83 5.55
C PRO A 292 0.23 -15.84 5.20
N ASN A 293 -0.07 -14.79 4.42
CA ASN A 293 0.90 -13.75 4.07
C ASN A 293 1.39 -12.95 5.29
N VAL A 294 0.59 -12.88 6.37
CA VAL A 294 1.01 -12.23 7.62
C VAL A 294 2.06 -13.08 8.34
N ILE A 295 1.97 -14.42 8.27
CA ILE A 295 3.01 -15.31 8.82
C ILE A 295 4.34 -15.09 8.09
N LEU A 296 4.31 -14.98 6.76
CA LEU A 296 5.50 -14.62 5.96
C LEU A 296 6.03 -13.22 6.33
N SER A 297 5.13 -12.27 6.61
CA SER A 297 5.50 -10.94 7.10
C SER A 297 6.27 -11.01 8.40
N VAL A 298 5.72 -11.73 9.39
CA VAL A 298 6.34 -11.94 10.71
C VAL A 298 7.69 -12.64 10.61
N TRP A 299 7.77 -13.71 9.80
CA TRP A 299 9.03 -14.43 9.57
C TRP A 299 10.14 -13.51 9.10
N GLU A 300 9.84 -12.63 8.14
CA GLU A 300 10.83 -11.69 7.62
C GLU A 300 11.19 -10.60 8.63
N THR A 301 10.22 -10.03 9.35
CA THR A 301 10.48 -9.05 10.42
C THR A 301 11.39 -9.64 11.50
N VAL A 302 11.13 -10.86 11.96
CA VAL A 302 11.96 -11.54 12.96
C VAL A 302 13.35 -11.88 12.40
N LYS A 303 13.46 -12.23 11.11
CA LYS A 303 14.74 -12.47 10.44
C LYS A 303 15.62 -11.22 10.43
N ASP A 304 15.01 -10.04 10.32
CA ASP A 304 15.69 -8.74 10.44
C ASP A 304 16.01 -8.34 11.89
N LYS A 305 15.68 -9.20 12.86
CA LYS A 305 15.84 -9.01 14.31
C LYS A 305 14.96 -7.90 14.89
N ASP A 306 13.92 -7.52 14.18
CA ASP A 306 12.93 -6.58 14.67
C ASP A 306 11.88 -7.32 15.53
N PRO A 307 11.52 -6.78 16.71
CA PRO A 307 10.54 -7.42 17.59
C PRO A 307 9.13 -7.38 16.97
N VAL A 308 8.35 -8.43 17.26
CA VAL A 308 6.96 -8.55 16.81
C VAL A 308 6.04 -8.70 18.03
N VAL A 309 5.02 -7.84 18.10
CA VAL A 309 3.93 -7.91 19.06
C VAL A 309 2.73 -8.56 18.38
N VAL A 310 2.21 -9.65 18.95
CA VAL A 310 1.06 -10.37 18.41
C VAL A 310 -0.16 -10.14 19.29
N CYS A 311 -1.25 -9.65 18.72
CA CYS A 311 -2.52 -9.45 19.44
C CYS A 311 -3.33 -10.75 19.46
N GLU A 312 -3.13 -11.55 20.50
CA GLU A 312 -3.92 -12.77 20.74
C GLU A 312 -5.43 -12.46 20.93
N GLY A 313 -6.27 -13.38 20.45
CA GLY A 313 -7.73 -13.30 20.49
C GLY A 313 -8.30 -12.48 19.34
N THR A 314 -7.47 -12.07 18.39
CA THR A 314 -7.90 -11.35 17.19
C THR A 314 -8.22 -12.29 16.03
N GLY A 315 -7.78 -13.56 16.08
CA GLY A 315 -8.14 -14.60 15.12
C GLY A 315 -7.00 -15.00 14.17
N ARG A 316 -7.24 -16.10 13.43
CA ARG A 316 -6.43 -16.58 12.29
C ARG A 316 -4.92 -16.61 12.60
N ALA A 317 -4.09 -15.92 11.80
CA ALA A 317 -2.63 -15.98 11.91
C ALA A 317 -2.11 -15.49 13.26
N ALA A 318 -2.68 -14.43 13.83
CA ALA A 318 -2.27 -13.92 15.15
C ALA A 318 -2.45 -14.97 16.25
N ASP A 319 -3.61 -15.63 16.30
CA ASP A 319 -3.87 -16.65 17.32
C ASP A 319 -3.01 -17.89 17.13
N LEU A 320 -2.75 -18.29 15.87
CA LEU A 320 -1.84 -19.38 15.57
C LEU A 320 -0.42 -19.08 16.06
N LEU A 321 0.10 -17.89 15.76
CA LEU A 321 1.43 -17.45 16.21
C LEU A 321 1.51 -17.37 17.74
N ALA A 322 0.50 -16.82 18.39
CA ALA A 322 0.42 -16.73 19.85
C ALA A 322 0.38 -18.11 20.51
N PHE A 323 -0.45 -19.02 19.98
CA PHE A 323 -0.55 -20.39 20.45
C PHE A 323 0.80 -21.12 20.33
N THR A 324 1.43 -21.08 19.16
CA THR A 324 2.72 -21.73 18.93
C THR A 324 3.82 -21.17 19.84
N HIS A 325 3.88 -19.84 20.03
CA HIS A 325 4.87 -19.23 20.92
C HIS A 325 4.71 -19.70 22.38
N LYS A 326 3.47 -19.83 22.88
CA LYS A 326 3.23 -20.30 24.25
C LYS A 326 3.64 -21.76 24.44
N HIS A 327 3.27 -22.65 23.51
CA HIS A 327 3.52 -24.08 23.67
C HIS A 327 4.97 -24.50 23.38
N LEU A 328 5.71 -23.72 22.58
CA LEU A 328 7.15 -23.93 22.42
C LEU A 328 7.96 -23.43 23.62
N ALA A 329 7.43 -22.49 24.39
CA ALA A 329 8.08 -22.02 25.61
C ALA A 329 7.87 -22.97 26.80
N ASP A 330 6.82 -23.80 26.77
CA ASP A 330 6.49 -24.76 27.83
C ASP A 330 7.25 -26.10 27.72
N GLU A 331 7.89 -26.40 26.58
CA GLU A 331 8.70 -27.61 26.35
C GLU A 331 10.23 -27.39 26.50
N GLY A 332 10.67 -26.27 27.11
CA GLY A 332 12.08 -25.95 27.39
C GLY A 332 12.36 -25.73 28.87
#